data_AF-A0A6J8AHV8-F1
#
_entry.id   AF-A0A6J8AHV8-F1
#
_cell.length_a   1.000
_cell.length_b   1.000
_cell.length_c   1.000
_cell.angle_alpha   90.00
_cell.angle_beta   90.00
_cell.angle_gamma   90.00
#
_symmetry.space_group_name_H-M   'P 1'
#
loop_
_entity.id
_entity.type
_entity.pdbx_description
1 polymer ?
#
loop_
_entity_poly.entity_id
_entity_poly.type
_entity_poly.pdbx_seq_one_letter_code
_entity_poly.pdbx_strand_id
1 'polypeptide(L)'
;MAMKQTININTADIKELMTLKDIGQKRAQLIMSERTKLGTLTSETLKAIEGILSNIWDPLIFTGKVIFEEQIETKDPEIEKNVQPDNQQVTELNELVGKQKDQLEQQEKVIEDYKTKLMIADQDKKSMQQDMKKQLSDVQNQCSAQLTAKTEELEEVLDSMQKSKINWNNSYSMLKLKNASEVMSLNQLLRLTEKNFNNI
;
A
#
# COMPACT_ATOMS: atom_id res chain seq x y z
N MET A 1 -54.68 -17.42 19.70
CA MET A 1 -53.52 -17.17 18.83
C MET A 1 -53.91 -16.04 17.88
N ALA A 2 -53.33 -14.85 18.01
CA ALA A 2 -53.66 -13.73 17.13
C ALA A 2 -53.11 -14.02 15.73
N MET A 3 -53.98 -13.97 14.72
CA MET A 3 -53.57 -14.11 13.32
C MET A 3 -52.53 -13.05 13.01
N LYS A 4 -51.36 -13.47 12.51
CA LYS A 4 -50.26 -12.58 12.16
C LYS A 4 -50.65 -11.84 10.89
N GLN A 5 -51.36 -10.72 11.04
CA GLN A 5 -51.79 -9.89 9.92
C GLN A 5 -50.53 -9.32 9.25
N THR A 6 -50.31 -9.76 8.02
CA THR A 6 -49.21 -9.29 7.19
C THR A 6 -49.68 -8.03 6.47
N ILE A 7 -48.88 -6.98 6.50
CA ILE A 7 -49.25 -5.67 5.96
C ILE A 7 -48.42 -5.44 4.71
N ASN A 8 -49.10 -5.26 3.58
CA ASN A 8 -48.44 -4.90 2.33
C ASN A 8 -48.24 -3.39 2.30
N ILE A 9 -46.99 -2.93 2.26
CA ILE A 9 -46.68 -1.49 2.33
C ILE A 9 -47.26 -0.68 1.16
N ASN A 10 -47.44 -1.33 0.01
CA ASN A 10 -47.88 -0.68 -1.21
C ASN A 10 -49.41 -0.55 -1.26
N THR A 11 -50.16 -1.39 -0.56
CA THR A 11 -51.63 -1.36 -0.58
C THR A 11 -52.25 -0.94 0.74
N ALA A 12 -51.52 -1.04 1.84
CA ALA A 12 -52.04 -0.76 3.18
C ALA A 12 -52.60 0.66 3.31
N ASP A 13 -53.67 0.77 4.09
CA ASP A 13 -54.24 2.04 4.49
C ASP A 13 -53.48 2.63 5.70
N ILE A 14 -53.79 3.89 6.04
CA ILE A 14 -53.11 4.58 7.13
C ILE A 14 -53.31 3.88 8.49
N LYS A 15 -54.47 3.25 8.71
CA LYS A 15 -54.80 2.59 9.98
C LYS A 15 -54.02 1.30 10.11
N GLU A 16 -53.92 0.52 9.04
CA GLU A 16 -53.12 -0.69 8.93
C GLU A 16 -51.65 -0.39 9.17
N LEU A 17 -51.09 0.63 8.51
CA LEU A 17 -49.71 1.05 8.74
C LEU A 17 -49.45 1.43 10.20
N MET A 18 -50.42 2.08 10.86
CA MET A 18 -50.33 2.45 12.28
C MET A 18 -50.39 1.28 13.26
N THR A 19 -50.78 0.07 12.81
CA THR A 19 -50.72 -1.14 13.66
C THR A 19 -49.31 -1.72 13.75
N LEU A 20 -48.39 -1.28 12.88
CA LEU A 20 -47.00 -1.72 12.91
C LEU A 20 -46.28 -1.11 14.12
N LYS A 21 -45.45 -1.93 14.76
CA LYS A 21 -44.67 -1.51 15.92
C LYS A 21 -43.78 -0.33 15.53
N ASP A 22 -43.83 0.74 16.34
CA ASP A 22 -43.05 1.96 16.15
C ASP A 22 -43.40 2.78 14.87
N ILE A 23 -44.53 2.48 14.22
CA ILE A 23 -45.11 3.29 13.13
C ILE A 23 -46.35 4.04 13.67
N GLY A 24 -46.17 5.31 14.02
CA GLY A 24 -47.26 6.20 14.37
C GLY A 24 -47.83 6.95 13.16
N GLN A 25 -48.88 7.75 13.39
CA GLN A 25 -49.57 8.53 12.36
C GLN A 25 -48.64 9.35 11.46
N LYS A 26 -47.62 10.01 12.02
CA LYS A 26 -46.65 10.80 11.25
C LYS A 26 -45.87 9.95 10.25
N ARG A 27 -45.42 8.76 10.65
CA ARG A 27 -44.66 7.85 9.79
C ARG A 27 -45.55 7.17 8.76
N ALA A 28 -46.77 6.80 9.15
CA ALA A 28 -47.79 6.27 8.24
C ALA A 28 -48.10 7.26 7.09
N GLN A 29 -48.25 8.55 7.41
CA GLN A 29 -48.46 9.59 6.40
C GLN A 29 -47.25 9.77 5.48
N LEU A 30 -46.02 9.69 6.00
CA LEU A 30 -44.81 9.78 5.18
C LEU A 30 -44.75 8.63 4.16
N ILE A 31 -45.02 7.40 4.58
CA ILE A 31 -45.06 6.23 3.67
C ILE A 31 -46.09 6.45 2.57
N MET A 32 -47.31 6.92 2.90
CA MET A 32 -48.33 7.20 1.88
C MET A 32 -47.89 8.31 0.91
N SER A 33 -47.20 9.34 1.42
CA SER A 33 -46.70 10.43 0.58
C SER A 33 -45.61 9.96 -0.38
N GLU A 34 -44.70 9.11 0.08
CA GLU A 34 -43.64 8.53 -0.76
C GLU A 34 -44.21 7.52 -1.75
N ARG A 35 -45.24 6.73 -1.36
CA ARG A 35 -46.00 5.89 -2.28
C ARG A 35 -46.63 6.69 -3.41
N THR A 36 -47.17 7.88 -3.10
CA THR A 36 -47.79 8.74 -4.12
C THR A 36 -46.75 9.32 -5.09
N LYS A 37 -45.50 9.56 -4.63
CA LYS A 37 -44.42 10.11 -5.44
C LYS A 37 -43.69 9.06 -6.28
N LEU A 38 -43.35 7.93 -5.69
CA LEU A 38 -42.50 6.89 -6.30
C LEU A 38 -43.31 5.73 -6.90
N GLY A 39 -44.59 5.61 -6.52
CA GLY A 39 -45.43 4.48 -6.86
C GLY A 39 -45.16 3.32 -5.91
N THR A 40 -44.52 2.26 -6.42
CA THR A 40 -44.21 1.05 -5.66
C THR A 40 -42.97 1.28 -4.79
N LEU A 41 -43.13 1.08 -3.48
CA LEU A 41 -42.03 1.13 -2.53
C LEU A 41 -41.34 -0.24 -2.47
N THR A 42 -40.02 -0.22 -2.46
CA THR A 42 -39.13 -1.35 -2.16
C THR A 42 -38.52 -1.20 -0.77
N SER A 43 -37.88 -2.26 -0.26
CA SER A 43 -37.14 -2.21 1.01
C SER A 43 -36.08 -1.12 1.04
N GLU A 44 -35.43 -0.84 -0.09
CA GLU A 44 -34.39 0.19 -0.20
C GLU A 44 -35.00 1.59 -0.14
N THR A 45 -36.11 1.83 -0.86
CA THR A 45 -36.81 3.13 -0.82
C THR A 45 -37.32 3.45 0.58
N LEU A 46 -37.84 2.47 1.34
CA LEU A 46 -38.27 2.69 2.72
C LEU A 46 -37.13 3.13 3.66
N LYS A 47 -35.91 2.65 3.42
CA LYS A 47 -34.72 3.06 4.20
C LYS A 47 -34.26 4.47 3.84
N ALA A 48 -34.57 4.92 2.63
CA ALA A 48 -34.24 6.26 2.16
C ALA A 48 -35.23 7.34 2.62
N ILE A 49 -36.40 6.97 3.17
CA ILE A 49 -37.39 7.94 3.67
C ILE A 49 -36.85 8.65 4.90
N GLU A 50 -36.58 9.95 4.76
CA GLU A 50 -36.12 10.80 5.85
C GLU A 50 -37.17 10.83 6.99
N GLY A 51 -36.75 10.39 8.18
CA GLY A 51 -37.63 10.28 9.37
C GLY A 51 -38.13 8.87 9.69
N ILE A 52 -37.84 7.87 8.85
CA ILE A 52 -38.08 6.45 9.16
C ILE A 52 -36.77 5.67 9.12
N LEU A 53 -36.31 5.24 10.29
CA LEU A 53 -35.01 4.56 10.45
C LEU A 53 -35.10 3.07 10.07
N SER A 54 -34.01 2.53 9.54
CA SER A 54 -33.91 1.11 9.14
C SER A 54 -34.20 0.13 10.29
N ASN A 55 -33.89 0.51 11.53
CA ASN A 55 -34.15 -0.29 12.72
C ASN A 55 -35.64 -0.53 13.02
N ILE A 56 -36.55 0.22 12.40
CA ILE A 56 -38.00 0.03 12.51
C ILE A 56 -38.48 -0.98 11.47
N TRP A 57 -37.99 -0.88 10.23
CA TRP A 57 -38.43 -1.73 9.12
C TRP A 57 -37.77 -3.09 9.08
N ASP A 58 -36.46 -3.17 9.33
CA ASP A 58 -35.70 -4.42 9.19
C ASP A 58 -36.30 -5.57 10.04
N PRO A 59 -36.71 -5.36 11.30
CA PRO A 59 -37.37 -6.42 12.08
C PRO A 59 -38.76 -6.78 11.54
N LEU A 60 -39.51 -5.82 10.99
CA LEU A 60 -40.86 -6.06 10.48
C LEU A 60 -40.85 -6.83 9.16
N ILE A 61 -39.86 -6.55 8.31
CA ILE A 61 -39.60 -7.28 7.06
C ILE A 61 -39.08 -8.68 7.38
N PHE A 62 -38.05 -8.79 8.25
CA PHE A 62 -37.47 -10.08 8.64
C PHE A 62 -38.50 -11.01 9.31
N THR A 63 -39.40 -10.46 10.12
CA THR A 63 -40.46 -11.24 10.76
C THR A 63 -41.64 -11.56 9.83
N GLY A 64 -41.62 -11.10 8.58
CA GLY A 64 -42.71 -11.30 7.61
C GLY A 64 -44.00 -10.59 8.00
N LYS A 65 -43.92 -9.52 8.80
CA LYS A 65 -45.08 -8.66 9.12
C LYS A 65 -45.32 -7.60 8.05
N VAL A 66 -44.27 -7.22 7.33
CA VAL A 66 -44.31 -6.29 6.20
C VAL A 66 -43.84 -7.02 4.96
N ILE A 67 -44.62 -6.92 3.89
CA ILE A 67 -44.27 -7.46 2.57
C ILE A 67 -44.33 -6.36 1.52
N PHE A 68 -43.55 -6.57 0.46
CA PHE A 68 -43.52 -5.78 -0.75
C PHE A 68 -44.01 -6.69 -1.86
N GLU A 69 -45.32 -6.85 -1.96
CA GLU A 69 -45.89 -7.67 -3.02
C GLU A 69 -45.74 -6.90 -4.33
N GLU A 70 -44.97 -7.45 -5.25
CA GLU A 70 -44.88 -7.01 -6.62
C GLU A 70 -46.21 -7.34 -7.30
N GLN A 71 -46.82 -6.36 -7.96
CA GLN A 71 -48.12 -6.58 -8.60
C GLN A 71 -47.95 -7.56 -9.76
N ILE A 72 -48.36 -8.81 -9.56
CA ILE A 72 -48.98 -9.56 -10.65
C ILE A 72 -50.40 -8.99 -10.72
N GLU A 73 -50.67 -8.13 -11.69
CA GLU A 73 -52.04 -7.68 -11.97
C GLU A 73 -52.88 -8.91 -12.39
N THR A 74 -53.47 -9.61 -11.44
CA THR A 74 -54.66 -10.42 -11.69
C THR A 74 -55.87 -9.53 -11.39
N LYS A 75 -56.20 -8.66 -12.34
CA LYS A 75 -57.54 -8.09 -12.42
C LYS A 75 -58.48 -9.18 -12.95
N ASP A 76 -59.65 -9.27 -12.32
CA ASP A 76 -60.73 -10.20 -12.63
C ASP A 76 -61.11 -10.29 -14.13
N PRO A 77 -61.72 -11.41 -14.56
CA PRO A 77 -61.80 -11.81 -15.96
C PRO A 77 -63.04 -11.23 -16.64
N GLU A 78 -63.07 -9.92 -16.90
CA GLU A 78 -63.98 -9.35 -17.89
C GLU A 78 -63.31 -8.19 -18.59
N ILE A 79 -62.63 -8.48 -19.70
CA ILE A 79 -62.65 -7.75 -20.99
C ILE A 79 -61.87 -8.63 -21.97
N GLU A 80 -62.60 -9.52 -22.64
CA GLU A 80 -62.24 -9.92 -23.99
C GLU A 80 -62.24 -8.67 -24.86
N LYS A 81 -61.05 -8.24 -25.32
CA LYS A 81 -60.70 -8.05 -26.73
C LYS A 81 -59.49 -7.13 -26.86
N ASN A 82 -58.49 -7.67 -27.57
CA ASN A 82 -57.56 -6.93 -28.43
C ASN A 82 -56.36 -6.25 -27.77
N VAL A 83 -55.25 -6.99 -27.54
CA VAL A 83 -53.88 -6.65 -27.98
C VAL A 83 -53.06 -7.95 -28.02
N GLN A 84 -52.68 -8.43 -29.21
CA GLN A 84 -51.57 -9.38 -29.35
C GLN A 84 -50.28 -8.69 -28.89
N PRO A 85 -49.41 -9.31 -28.08
CA PRO A 85 -48.10 -8.73 -27.79
C PRO A 85 -47.34 -8.60 -29.11
N ASP A 86 -46.94 -7.38 -29.43
CA ASP A 86 -46.16 -7.06 -30.62
C ASP A 86 -44.79 -7.77 -30.54
N ASN A 87 -44.72 -8.95 -31.17
CA ASN A 87 -43.54 -9.84 -31.18
C ASN A 87 -42.27 -9.14 -31.71
N GLN A 88 -42.39 -8.00 -32.42
CA GLN A 88 -41.24 -7.25 -32.94
C GLN A 88 -40.46 -6.53 -31.83
N GLN A 89 -41.14 -5.93 -30.85
CA GLN A 89 -40.46 -5.20 -29.75
C GLN A 89 -39.67 -6.14 -28.83
N VAL A 90 -40.21 -7.34 -28.57
CA VAL A 90 -39.52 -8.37 -27.77
C VAL A 90 -38.28 -8.89 -28.51
N THR A 91 -38.34 -8.97 -29.84
CA THR A 91 -37.21 -9.40 -30.66
C THR A 91 -36.10 -8.34 -30.67
N GLU A 92 -36.43 -7.06 -30.84
CA GLU A 92 -35.46 -5.95 -30.77
C GLU A 92 -34.81 -5.81 -29.39
N LEU A 93 -35.58 -5.97 -28.31
CA LEU A 93 -35.05 -5.98 -26.94
C LEU A 93 -34.06 -7.12 -26.71
N ASN A 94 -34.37 -8.33 -27.19
CA ASN A 94 -33.49 -9.49 -27.06
C ASN A 94 -32.19 -9.32 -27.86
N GLU A 95 -32.24 -8.72 -29.06
CA GLU A 95 -31.05 -8.38 -29.83
C GLU A 95 -30.19 -7.30 -29.15
N LEU A 96 -30.83 -6.29 -28.56
CA LEU A 96 -30.11 -5.23 -27.83
C LEU A 96 -29.39 -5.80 -26.60
N VAL A 97 -30.06 -6.67 -25.84
CA VAL A 97 -29.47 -7.36 -24.68
C VAL A 97 -28.32 -8.26 -25.10
N GLY A 98 -28.44 -8.96 -26.23
CA GLY A 98 -27.34 -9.74 -26.80
C GLY A 98 -26.11 -8.88 -27.13
N LYS A 99 -26.31 -7.76 -27.85
CA LYS A 99 -25.23 -6.82 -28.18
C LYS A 99 -24.57 -6.21 -26.94
N GLN A 100 -25.35 -5.87 -25.92
CA GLN A 100 -24.82 -5.36 -24.65
C GLN A 100 -23.99 -6.41 -23.91
N LYS A 101 -24.43 -7.68 -23.92
CA LYS A 101 -23.70 -8.79 -23.33
C LYS A 101 -22.36 -9.01 -24.02
N ASP A 102 -22.33 -9.03 -25.35
CA ASP A 102 -21.10 -9.19 -26.13
C ASP A 102 -20.11 -8.03 -25.88
N GLN A 103 -20.63 -6.81 -25.74
CA GLN A 103 -19.82 -5.64 -25.38
C GLN A 103 -19.22 -5.76 -23.97
N LEU A 104 -20.00 -6.22 -22.99
CA LEU A 104 -19.51 -6.46 -21.64
C LEU A 104 -18.42 -7.53 -21.63
N GLU A 105 -18.60 -8.63 -22.34
CA GLU A 105 -17.60 -9.70 -22.45
C GLU A 105 -16.29 -9.21 -23.09
N GLN A 106 -16.38 -8.36 -24.12
CA GLN A 106 -15.21 -7.72 -24.72
C GLN A 106 -14.50 -6.78 -23.75
N GLN A 107 -15.25 -5.99 -22.96
CA GLN A 107 -14.68 -5.11 -21.95
C GLN A 107 -13.99 -5.89 -20.84
N GLU A 108 -14.60 -6.97 -20.35
CA GLU A 108 -14.00 -7.86 -19.34
C GLU A 108 -12.67 -8.45 -19.82
N LYS A 109 -12.61 -8.89 -21.08
CA LYS A 109 -11.37 -9.40 -21.68
C LYS A 109 -10.27 -8.34 -21.75
N VAL A 110 -10.62 -7.09 -22.07
CA VAL A 110 -9.68 -5.97 -22.09
C VAL A 110 -9.19 -5.65 -20.68
N ILE A 111 -10.09 -5.64 -19.69
CA ILE A 111 -9.73 -5.40 -18.28
C ILE A 111 -8.74 -6.47 -17.78
N GLU A 112 -8.98 -7.74 -18.11
CA GLU A 112 -8.10 -8.83 -17.67
C GLU A 112 -6.71 -8.76 -18.33
N ASP A 113 -6.61 -8.35 -19.60
CA ASP A 113 -5.32 -8.09 -20.26
C ASP A 113 -4.56 -6.95 -19.59
N TYR A 114 -5.23 -5.83 -19.26
CA TYR A 114 -4.60 -4.72 -18.53
C TYR A 114 -4.13 -5.13 -17.14
N LYS A 115 -4.93 -5.93 -16.43
CA LYS A 115 -4.58 -6.45 -15.11
C LYS A 115 -3.34 -7.34 -15.17
N THR A 116 -3.25 -8.20 -16.19
CA THR A 116 -2.07 -9.05 -16.42
C THR A 116 -0.84 -8.21 -16.71
N LYS A 117 -0.95 -7.21 -17.59
CA LYS A 117 0.15 -6.27 -17.91
C LYS A 117 0.62 -5.49 -16.69
N LEU A 118 -0.30 -5.02 -15.85
CA LEU A 118 0.04 -4.33 -14.60
C LEU A 118 0.76 -5.26 -13.62
N MET A 119 0.31 -6.51 -13.47
CA MET A 119 0.96 -7.48 -12.60
C MET A 119 2.40 -7.78 -13.04
N ILE A 120 2.63 -7.95 -14.35
CA ILE A 120 3.97 -8.15 -14.91
C ILE A 120 4.85 -6.92 -14.66
N ALA A 121 4.33 -5.72 -14.94
CA ALA A 121 5.08 -4.48 -14.72
C ALA A 121 5.47 -4.28 -13.25
N ASP A 122 4.58 -4.62 -12.31
CA ASP A 122 4.88 -4.59 -10.88
C ASP A 122 5.94 -5.61 -10.46
N GLN A 123 5.91 -6.80 -11.06
CA GLN A 123 6.91 -7.84 -10.82
C GLN A 123 8.29 -7.44 -11.37
N ASP A 124 8.33 -6.89 -12.59
CA ASP A 124 9.55 -6.38 -13.21
C ASP A 124 10.14 -5.22 -12.41
N LYS A 125 9.30 -4.29 -11.96
CA LYS A 125 9.72 -3.19 -11.08
C LYS A 125 10.33 -3.70 -9.79
N LYS A 126 9.74 -4.70 -9.15
CA LYS A 126 10.30 -5.34 -7.94
C LYS A 126 11.63 -6.02 -8.22
N SER A 127 11.74 -6.76 -9.33
CA SER A 127 12.99 -7.40 -9.74
C SER A 127 14.09 -6.35 -9.95
N MET A 128 13.79 -5.28 -10.69
CA MET A 128 14.74 -4.21 -10.97
C MET A 128 15.18 -3.47 -9.70
N GLN A 129 14.27 -3.27 -8.74
CA GLN A 129 14.61 -2.71 -7.42
C GLN A 129 15.53 -3.63 -6.60
N GLN A 130 15.30 -4.94 -6.65
CA GLN A 130 16.17 -5.91 -5.98
C GLN A 130 17.57 -5.93 -6.60
N ASP A 131 17.65 -5.94 -7.93
CA ASP A 131 18.92 -5.91 -8.66
C ASP A 131 19.69 -4.62 -8.37
N MET A 132 19.02 -3.47 -8.40
CA MET A 132 19.64 -2.19 -8.08
C MET A 132 20.17 -2.16 -6.63
N LYS A 133 19.40 -2.73 -5.68
CA LYS A 133 19.85 -2.83 -4.28
C LYS A 133 21.08 -3.73 -4.14
N LYS A 134 21.11 -4.84 -4.87
CA LYS A 134 22.27 -5.75 -4.90
C LYS A 134 23.51 -5.06 -5.45
N GLN A 135 23.39 -4.40 -6.61
CA GLN A 135 24.49 -3.63 -7.20
C GLN A 135 25.03 -2.56 -6.25
N LEU A 136 24.15 -1.85 -5.55
CA LEU A 136 24.54 -0.82 -4.59
C LEU A 136 25.28 -1.42 -3.39
N SER A 137 24.84 -2.57 -2.90
CA SER A 137 25.55 -3.32 -1.86
C SER A 137 26.93 -3.80 -2.33
N ASP A 138 27.05 -4.30 -3.56
CA ASP A 138 28.30 -4.79 -4.12
C ASP A 138 29.32 -3.66 -4.27
N VAL A 139 28.88 -2.50 -4.78
CA VAL A 139 29.71 -1.29 -4.89
C VAL A 139 30.16 -0.80 -3.51
N GLN A 140 29.25 -0.81 -2.52
CA GLN A 140 29.58 -0.40 -1.16
C GLN A 140 30.62 -1.33 -0.52
N ASN A 141 30.49 -2.64 -0.71
CA ASN A 141 31.44 -3.64 -0.24
C ASN A 141 32.81 -3.52 -0.95
N GLN A 142 32.81 -3.23 -2.25
CA GLN A 142 34.05 -3.01 -3.00
C GLN A 142 34.77 -1.75 -2.52
N CYS A 143 34.04 -0.65 -2.29
CA CYS A 143 34.60 0.59 -1.78
C CYS A 143 35.20 0.42 -0.38
N SER A 144 34.49 -0.27 0.53
CA SER A 144 35.00 -0.53 1.87
C SER A 144 36.26 -1.41 1.83
N ALA A 145 36.29 -2.45 1.00
CA ALA A 145 37.47 -3.30 0.83
C ALA A 145 38.69 -2.53 0.26
N GLN A 146 38.46 -1.60 -0.66
CA GLN A 146 39.53 -0.74 -1.18
C GLN A 146 40.06 0.22 -0.13
N LEU A 147 39.17 0.80 0.69
CA LEU A 147 39.57 1.67 1.78
C LEU A 147 40.39 0.92 2.84
N THR A 148 40.00 -0.30 3.21
CA THR A 148 40.76 -1.11 4.16
C THR A 148 42.14 -1.47 3.60
N ALA A 149 42.22 -1.93 2.34
CA ALA A 149 43.50 -2.23 1.70
C ALA A 149 44.43 -1.01 1.63
N LYS A 150 43.88 0.17 1.28
CA LYS A 150 44.66 1.42 1.27
C LYS A 150 45.11 1.85 2.66
N THR A 151 44.33 1.56 3.69
CA THR A 151 44.70 1.84 5.08
C THR A 151 45.86 0.95 5.51
N GLU A 152 45.81 -0.35 5.19
CA GLU A 152 46.90 -1.30 5.47
C GLU A 152 48.20 -0.90 4.76
N GLU A 153 48.13 -0.52 3.48
CA GLU A 153 49.30 0.00 2.74
C GLU A 153 49.91 1.24 3.42
N LEU A 154 49.07 2.16 3.90
CA LEU A 154 49.52 3.36 4.61
C LEU A 154 50.17 3.03 5.95
N GLU A 155 49.63 2.06 6.69
CA GLU A 155 50.21 1.58 7.94
C GLU A 155 51.59 0.94 7.71
N GLU A 156 51.75 0.13 6.66
CA GLU A 156 53.04 -0.47 6.31
C GLU A 156 54.08 0.60 5.95
N VAL A 157 53.68 1.61 5.16
CA VAL A 157 54.55 2.75 4.85
C VAL A 157 54.93 3.50 6.12
N LEU A 158 53.98 3.77 7.02
CA LEU A 158 54.24 4.46 8.28
C LEU A 158 55.24 3.69 9.14
N ASP A 159 55.07 2.37 9.28
CA ASP A 159 55.98 1.49 10.00
C ASP A 159 57.40 1.51 9.40
N SER A 160 57.50 1.48 8.07
CA SER A 160 58.78 1.57 7.37
C SER A 160 59.48 2.92 7.64
N MET A 161 58.73 4.02 7.65
CA MET A 161 59.23 5.35 7.93
C MET A 161 59.70 5.47 9.39
N GLN A 162 58.97 4.90 10.34
CA GLN A 162 59.35 4.87 11.74
C GLN A 162 60.65 4.09 11.96
N LYS A 163 60.78 2.90 11.36
CA LYS A 163 62.02 2.10 11.40
C LYS A 163 63.21 2.86 10.81
N SER A 164 63.02 3.51 9.66
CA SER A 164 64.05 4.34 9.03
C SER A 164 64.48 5.51 9.92
N LYS A 165 63.53 6.20 10.55
CA LYS A 165 63.79 7.29 11.50
C LYS A 165 64.63 6.82 12.69
N ILE A 166 64.30 5.67 13.27
CA ILE A 166 65.07 5.08 14.37
C ILE A 166 66.50 4.77 13.92
N ASN A 167 66.67 4.15 12.76
CA ASN A 167 67.98 3.83 12.22
C ASN A 167 68.84 5.10 11.98
N TRP A 168 68.23 6.14 11.41
CA TRP A 168 68.90 7.43 11.21
C TRP A 168 69.35 8.04 12.54
N ASN A 169 68.48 8.07 13.56
CA ASN A 169 68.81 8.58 14.89
C ASN A 169 69.96 7.80 15.55
N ASN A 170 69.97 6.47 15.42
CA ASN A 170 71.04 5.61 15.93
C ASN A 170 72.37 5.90 15.21
N SER A 171 72.33 6.00 13.89
CA SER A 171 73.51 6.33 13.06
C SER A 171 74.09 7.70 13.42
N TYR A 172 73.23 8.70 13.57
CA TYR A 172 73.63 10.05 13.98
C TYR A 172 74.25 10.06 15.38
N SER A 173 73.66 9.33 16.33
CA SER A 173 74.19 9.22 17.69
C SER A 173 75.57 8.54 17.72
N MET A 174 75.76 7.48 16.93
CA MET A 174 77.06 6.80 16.79
C MET A 174 78.13 7.71 16.20
N LEU A 175 77.81 8.49 15.17
CA LEU A 175 78.73 9.45 14.58
C LEU A 175 79.15 10.52 15.60
N LYS A 176 78.19 11.04 16.37
CA LYS A 176 78.46 12.02 17.43
C LYS A 176 79.41 11.46 18.51
N LEU A 177 79.21 10.21 18.91
CA LEU A 177 80.08 9.53 19.88
C LEU A 177 81.49 9.31 19.32
N LYS A 178 81.61 8.88 18.06
CA LYS A 178 82.91 8.69 17.39
C LYS A 178 83.69 10.00 17.31
N ASN A 179 83.05 11.09 16.89
CA ASN A 179 83.68 12.41 16.83
C ASN A 179 84.14 12.86 18.23
N ALA A 180 83.31 12.62 19.26
CA ALA A 180 83.69 12.95 20.63
C ALA A 180 84.90 12.15 21.13
N SER A 181 84.97 10.84 20.81
CA SER A 181 86.11 10.01 21.20
C SER A 181 87.40 10.42 20.48
N GLU A 182 87.31 10.72 19.18
CA GLU A 182 88.45 11.22 18.39
C GLU A 182 89.01 12.53 18.98
N VAL A 183 88.14 13.49 19.32
CA VAL A 183 88.55 14.74 19.97
C VAL A 183 89.22 14.48 21.32
N MET A 184 88.69 13.55 22.13
CA MET A 184 89.32 13.18 23.40
C MET A 184 90.71 12.57 23.20
N SER A 185 90.87 11.65 22.25
CA SER A 185 92.17 11.05 21.93
C SER A 185 93.19 12.09 21.46
N LEU A 186 92.79 13.03 20.60
CA LEU A 186 93.64 14.13 20.16
C LEU A 186 94.07 15.02 21.33
N ASN A 187 93.15 15.36 22.23
CA ASN A 187 93.46 16.14 23.42
C ASN A 187 94.43 15.42 24.37
N GLN A 188 94.33 14.09 24.50
CA GLN A 188 95.27 13.29 25.29
C GLN A 188 96.67 13.32 24.68
N LEU A 189 96.79 13.16 23.37
CA LEU A 189 98.06 13.25 22.66
C LEU A 189 98.71 14.63 22.83
N LEU A 190 97.91 15.71 22.71
CA LEU A 190 98.41 17.06 22.91
C LEU A 190 99.01 17.24 24.31
N ARG A 191 98.29 16.81 25.36
CA ARG A 191 98.80 16.86 26.75
C ARG A 191 100.10 16.07 26.93
N LEU A 192 100.24 14.92 26.29
CA LEU A 192 101.47 14.13 26.32
C LEU A 192 102.63 14.87 25.64
N THR A 193 102.37 15.51 24.49
CA THR A 193 103.39 16.31 23.80
C THR A 193 103.83 17.53 24.61
N GLU A 194 102.90 18.27 25.21
CA GLU A 194 103.19 19.41 26.09
C GLU A 194 104.04 18.99 27.30
N LYS A 195 103.70 17.85 27.91
CA LYS A 195 104.47 17.30 29.04
C LYS A 195 105.89 16.91 28.63
N ASN A 196 106.07 16.34 27.44
CA ASN A 196 107.41 15.97 26.95
C ASN A 196 108.25 17.20 26.61
N PHE A 197 107.66 18.25 26.03
CA PHE A 197 108.35 19.51 25.75
C PHE A 197 108.83 20.22 27.01
N ASN A 198 108.04 20.22 28.09
CA ASN A 198 108.40 20.87 29.35
C ASN A 198 109.47 20.12 30.18
N ASN A 199 109.86 18.91 29.77
CA ASN A 199 110.85 18.07 30.46
C ASN A 199 112.22 18.04 29.74
N ILE A 200 112.42 18.83 28.68
CA ILE A 200 113.68 19.03 27.94
C ILE A 200 114.22 20.42 28.30
#